data_AF-A0A7J4VDL4-F1
#
_entry.id   AF-A0A7J4VDL4-F1
#
_cell.length_a   1.000
_cell.length_b   1.000
_cell.length_c   1.000
_cell.angle_alpha   90.00
_cell.angle_beta   90.00
_cell.angle_gamma   90.00
#
_symmetry.space_group_name_H-M   'P 1'
#
loop_
_entity.id
_entity.type
_entity.pdbx_description
1 polymer ?
#
loop_
_entity_poly.entity_id
_entity_poly.type
_entity_poly.pdbx_seq_one_letter_code
_entity_poly.pdbx_strand_id
1 'polypeptide(L)'
;MGGTIAKMAGHGLRIGIVDLTLGELGTRGSAEIRQNEAIQAGVVLKAEFRENLRIPDGNIEVNQENLLRVVHLIRKYKPKVIFAPYFNDRHPDHISTSQLVKKAYFYSGVGKVHTYENDHVQHSYRPDALYYYMQT
;
A
#
# COMPACT_ATOMS: atom_id res chain seq x y z
N MET A 1 -8.82 9.35 3.74
CA MET A 1 -8.67 9.74 2.31
C MET A 1 -9.75 9.20 1.35
N GLY A 2 -10.85 8.58 1.84
CA GLY A 2 -11.86 7.96 0.97
C GLY A 2 -12.53 8.92 -0.02
N GLY A 3 -12.82 10.16 0.40
CA GLY A 3 -13.38 11.18 -0.49
C GLY A 3 -12.48 11.54 -1.68
N THR A 4 -11.17 11.60 -1.47
CA THR A 4 -10.19 11.82 -2.55
C THR A 4 -10.19 10.67 -3.53
N ILE A 5 -10.21 9.43 -3.04
CA ILE A 5 -10.28 8.23 -3.88
C ILE A 5 -11.54 8.26 -4.74
N ALA A 6 -12.71 8.46 -4.12
CA ALA A 6 -14.00 8.52 -4.83
C ALA A 6 -14.02 9.63 -5.88
N LYS A 7 -13.46 10.81 -5.58
CA LYS A 7 -13.34 11.92 -6.52
C LYS A 7 -12.44 11.57 -7.72
N MET A 8 -11.28 10.97 -7.47
CA MET A 8 -10.36 10.55 -8.53
C MET A 8 -10.96 9.47 -9.43
N ALA A 9 -11.61 8.47 -8.83
CA ALA A 9 -12.34 7.44 -9.57
C ALA A 9 -13.50 8.04 -10.40
N GLY A 10 -14.21 9.03 -9.86
CA GLY A 10 -15.24 9.79 -10.58
C GLY A 10 -14.72 10.56 -11.78
N HIS A 11 -13.43 10.92 -11.81
CA HIS A 11 -12.76 11.51 -12.96
C HIS A 11 -12.12 10.46 -13.91
N GLY A 12 -12.45 9.18 -13.74
CA GLY A 12 -11.94 8.10 -14.60
C GLY A 12 -10.49 7.71 -14.32
N LEU A 13 -9.91 8.13 -13.19
CA LEU A 13 -8.58 7.67 -12.79
C LEU A 13 -8.65 6.25 -12.23
N ARG A 14 -7.65 5.45 -12.60
CA ARG A 14 -7.47 4.09 -12.08
C ARG A 14 -6.88 4.15 -10.68
N ILE A 15 -7.53 3.48 -9.73
CA ILE A 15 -7.13 3.45 -8.32
C ILE A 15 -6.83 2.02 -7.89
N GLY A 16 -5.73 1.84 -7.17
CA GLY A 16 -5.41 0.62 -6.44
C GLY A 16 -5.29 0.88 -4.95
N ILE A 17 -5.68 -0.11 -4.13
CA ILE A 17 -5.50 -0.08 -2.68
C ILE A 17 -4.64 -1.27 -2.27
N VAL A 18 -3.68 -1.05 -1.37
CA VAL A 18 -2.84 -2.10 -0.80
C VAL A 18 -2.87 -1.95 0.71
N ASP A 19 -3.38 -2.96 1.39
CA ASP A 19 -3.34 -3.08 2.85
C ASP A 19 -2.07 -3.86 3.24
N LEU A 20 -1.30 -3.39 4.22
CA LEU A 20 -0.06 -4.09 4.62
C LEU A 20 -0.34 -5.33 5.47
N THR A 21 -1.32 -5.25 6.38
CA THR A 21 -1.67 -6.28 7.37
C THR A 21 -3.12 -6.71 7.20
N LEU A 22 -3.54 -7.83 7.81
CA LEU A 22 -4.95 -8.24 7.82
C LEU A 22 -5.76 -7.52 8.92
N GLY A 23 -5.09 -6.78 9.81
CA GLY A 23 -5.71 -6.18 10.98
C GLY A 23 -6.11 -7.22 12.03
N GLU A 24 -5.40 -8.35 12.09
CA GLU A 24 -5.74 -9.50 12.92
C GLU A 24 -5.64 -9.25 14.43
N LEU A 25 -4.96 -8.19 14.87
CA LEU A 25 -4.94 -7.76 16.28
C LEU A 25 -6.08 -6.79 16.63
N GLY A 26 -6.96 -6.50 15.67
CA GLY A 26 -8.15 -5.68 15.88
C GLY A 26 -9.06 -6.25 16.97
N THR A 27 -9.59 -5.37 17.82
CA THR A 27 -10.41 -5.78 18.99
C THR A 27 -11.80 -6.31 18.63
N ARG A 28 -12.29 -6.05 17.41
CA ARG A 28 -13.63 -6.40 16.96
C ARG A 28 -13.58 -7.11 15.61
N GLY A 29 -14.44 -8.12 15.45
CA GLY A 29 -14.51 -8.91 14.22
C GLY A 29 -13.42 -9.97 14.14
N SER A 30 -13.22 -10.50 12.93
CA SER A 30 -12.15 -11.43 12.59
C SER A 30 -11.41 -10.94 11.35
N ALA A 31 -10.21 -11.46 11.08
CA ALA A 31 -9.46 -11.13 9.87
C ALA A 31 -10.28 -11.39 8.58
N GLU A 32 -11.08 -12.45 8.57
CA GLU A 32 -11.97 -12.79 7.44
C GLU A 32 -13.09 -11.76 7.27
N ILE A 33 -13.78 -11.39 8.36
CA ILE A 33 -14.82 -10.35 8.33
C ILE A 33 -14.20 -9.04 7.84
N ARG A 34 -13.03 -8.69 8.37
CA ARG A 34 -12.31 -7.46 8.01
C ARG A 34 -11.91 -7.45 6.54
N GLN A 35 -11.47 -8.58 6.01
CA GLN A 35 -11.12 -8.72 4.60
C GLN A 35 -12.36 -8.55 3.70
N ASN A 36 -13.50 -9.13 4.08
CA ASN A 36 -14.75 -8.96 3.34
C ASN A 36 -15.22 -7.50 3.35
N GLU A 37 -15.20 -6.82 4.50
CA GLU A 37 -15.48 -5.39 4.60
C GLU A 37 -14.54 -4.55 3.70
N ALA A 38 -13.25 -4.87 3.71
CA ALA A 38 -12.25 -4.19 2.91
C ALA A 38 -12.52 -4.35 1.40
N ILE A 39 -12.89 -5.54 0.95
CA ILE A 39 -13.28 -5.82 -0.44
C ILE A 39 -14.52 -4.98 -0.81
N GLN A 40 -15.57 -5.01 0.01
CA GLN A 40 -16.79 -4.22 -0.25
C GLN A 40 -16.52 -2.73 -0.30
N ALA A 41 -15.69 -2.21 0.61
CA ALA A 41 -15.26 -0.81 0.57
C ALA A 41 -14.49 -0.47 -0.71
N GLY A 42 -13.65 -1.39 -1.21
CA GLY A 42 -12.96 -1.24 -2.50
C GLY A 42 -13.92 -1.12 -3.68
N VAL A 43 -14.98 -1.95 -3.71
CA VAL A 43 -16.04 -1.90 -4.73
C VAL A 43 -16.77 -0.56 -4.70
N VAL A 44 -17.18 -0.09 -3.52
CA VAL A 44 -17.86 1.21 -3.35
C VAL A 44 -16.97 2.36 -3.85
N LEU A 45 -15.65 2.27 -3.59
CA LEU A 45 -14.67 3.27 -4.01
C LEU A 45 -14.21 3.11 -5.46
N LYS A 46 -14.73 2.13 -6.20
CA LYS A 46 -14.34 1.81 -7.59
C LYS A 46 -12.83 1.59 -7.74
N ALA A 47 -12.20 0.93 -6.77
CA ALA A 47 -10.81 0.50 -6.89
C ALA A 47 -10.72 -0.62 -7.94
N GLU A 48 -9.75 -0.53 -8.86
CA GLU A 48 -9.46 -1.53 -9.89
C GLU A 48 -8.91 -2.82 -9.26
N PHE A 49 -8.14 -2.67 -8.18
CA PHE A 49 -7.69 -3.78 -7.36
C PHE A 49 -7.59 -3.37 -5.88
N ARG A 50 -7.69 -4.37 -5.01
CA ARG A 50 -7.32 -4.26 -3.60
C ARG A 50 -6.53 -5.50 -3.21
N GLU A 51 -5.28 -5.31 -2.82
CA GLU A 51 -4.39 -6.41 -2.39
C GLU A 51 -4.02 -6.27 -0.92
N ASN A 52 -3.57 -7.37 -0.32
CA ASN A 52 -3.09 -7.41 1.06
C ASN A 52 -1.73 -8.10 1.13
N LEU A 53 -0.73 -7.45 1.75
CA LEU A 53 0.60 -8.01 1.91
C LEU A 53 0.73 -8.98 3.09
N ARG A 54 -0.27 -9.13 3.96
CA ARG A 54 -0.24 -10.11 5.07
C ARG A 54 1.04 -10.00 5.92
N ILE A 55 1.57 -8.79 6.06
CA ILE A 55 2.60 -8.48 7.06
C ILE A 55 1.92 -8.61 8.43
N PRO A 56 2.58 -9.18 9.45
CA PRO A 56 1.99 -9.31 10.77
C PRO A 56 1.54 -7.96 11.33
N ASP A 57 0.29 -7.90 11.77
CA ASP A 57 -0.30 -6.73 12.41
C ASP A 57 0.38 -6.44 13.75
N GLY A 58 0.50 -5.15 14.10
CA GLY A 58 1.24 -4.70 15.29
C GLY A 58 2.76 -4.81 15.21
N ASN A 59 3.31 -5.37 14.13
CA ASN A 59 4.76 -5.49 13.92
C ASN A 59 5.16 -5.27 12.46
N ILE A 60 4.76 -4.14 11.88
CA ILE A 60 5.22 -3.75 10.54
C ILE A 60 6.72 -3.36 10.61
N GLU A 61 7.59 -4.32 10.31
CA GLU A 61 9.03 -4.09 10.30
C GLU A 61 9.49 -3.41 9.00
N VAL A 62 10.34 -2.39 9.14
CA VAL A 62 11.01 -1.73 8.01
C VAL A 62 12.29 -2.48 7.63
N ASN A 63 12.12 -3.73 7.20
CA ASN A 63 13.19 -4.65 6.81
C ASN A 63 13.30 -4.80 5.27
N GLN A 64 14.32 -5.53 4.81
CA GLN A 64 14.59 -5.72 3.38
C GLN A 64 13.47 -6.52 2.68
N GLU A 65 12.91 -7.53 3.34
CA GLU A 65 11.86 -8.37 2.79
C GLU A 65 10.61 -7.55 2.48
N ASN A 66 10.06 -6.86 3.48
CA ASN A 66 8.89 -6.01 3.33
C ASN A 66 9.14 -4.88 2.33
N LEU A 67 10.36 -4.32 2.30
CA LEU A 67 10.73 -3.31 1.32
C LEU A 67 10.61 -3.84 -0.11
N LEU A 68 11.17 -5.02 -0.38
CA LEU A 68 11.12 -5.63 -1.72
C LEU A 68 9.69 -5.98 -2.14
N ARG A 69 8.83 -6.38 -1.19
CA ARG A 69 7.40 -6.64 -1.44
C ARG A 69 6.66 -5.37 -1.89
N VAL A 70 6.89 -4.24 -1.22
CA VAL A 70 6.29 -2.96 -1.63
C VAL A 70 6.89 -2.45 -2.95
N VAL A 71 8.20 -2.59 -3.15
CA VAL A 71 8.86 -2.24 -4.43
C VAL A 71 8.28 -3.05 -5.59
N HIS A 72 8.04 -4.34 -5.37
CA HIS A 72 7.41 -5.22 -6.35
C HIS A 72 6.02 -4.70 -6.77
N LEU A 73 5.18 -4.34 -5.80
CA LEU A 73 3.85 -3.78 -6.11
C LEU A 73 3.91 -2.45 -6.86
N ILE A 74 4.84 -1.56 -6.48
CA ILE A 74 5.04 -0.29 -7.19
C ILE A 74 5.44 -0.55 -8.65
N ARG A 75 6.32 -1.52 -8.92
CA ARG A 75 6.77 -1.85 -10.27
C ARG A 75 5.74 -2.63 -11.09
N LYS A 76 4.93 -3.47 -10.44
CA LYS A 76 3.80 -4.18 -11.03
C LYS A 76 2.75 -3.19 -11.52
N TYR A 77 2.33 -2.28 -10.65
CA TYR A 77 1.19 -1.39 -10.92
C TYR A 77 1.57 -0.05 -11.57
N LYS A 78 2.85 0.35 -11.50
CA LYS A 78 3.38 1.59 -12.06
C LYS A 78 2.49 2.81 -11.73
N PRO A 79 2.19 3.08 -10.44
CA PRO A 79 1.32 4.18 -10.07
C PRO A 79 2.02 5.52 -10.29
N LYS A 80 1.34 6.51 -10.88
CA LYS A 80 1.88 7.88 -10.98
C LYS A 80 1.99 8.55 -9.62
N VAL A 81 1.05 8.29 -8.72
CA VAL A 81 0.98 8.90 -7.40
C VAL A 81 0.78 7.82 -6.36
N ILE A 82 1.52 7.90 -5.25
CA ILE A 82 1.37 7.04 -4.09
C ILE A 82 0.86 7.86 -2.90
N PHE A 83 -0.01 7.26 -2.10
CA PHE A 83 -0.45 7.78 -0.81
C PHE A 83 -0.06 6.81 0.30
N ALA A 84 0.39 7.33 1.44
CA ALA A 84 0.72 6.55 2.63
C ALA A 84 0.23 7.23 3.92
N PRO A 85 0.09 6.51 5.05
CA PRO A 85 -0.20 7.14 6.34
C PRO A 85 0.84 8.20 6.71
N TYR A 86 0.39 9.28 7.36
CA TYR A 86 1.27 10.33 7.84
C TYR A 86 2.24 9.79 8.91
N PHE A 87 3.50 10.19 8.82
CA PHE A 87 4.59 9.64 9.63
C PHE A 87 4.55 10.04 11.10
N ASN A 88 3.69 11.00 11.48
CA ASN A 88 3.47 11.40 12.85
C ASN A 88 2.04 11.05 13.24
N ASP A 89 1.87 9.88 13.84
CA ASP A 89 0.59 9.27 14.19
C ASP A 89 0.75 8.56 15.55
N ARG A 90 -0.34 8.44 16.32
CA ARG A 90 -0.32 7.70 17.58
C ARG A 90 -0.09 6.19 17.38
N HIS A 91 -0.45 5.67 16.21
CA HIS A 91 -0.35 4.24 15.92
C HIS A 91 1.02 3.91 15.31
N PRO A 92 1.85 3.07 15.95
CA PRO A 92 3.20 2.77 15.46
C PRO A 92 3.20 2.14 14.07
N ASP A 93 2.23 1.25 13.75
CA ASP A 93 2.14 0.69 12.39
C ASP A 93 1.90 1.72 11.29
N HIS A 94 1.21 2.84 11.58
CA HIS A 94 1.06 3.93 10.60
C HIS A 94 2.43 4.56 10.32
N ILE A 95 3.23 4.80 11.36
CA ILE A 95 4.60 5.32 11.24
C ILE A 95 5.47 4.34 10.45
N SER A 96 5.46 3.06 10.80
CA SER A 96 6.24 2.03 10.11
C SER A 96 5.83 1.87 8.65
N THR A 97 4.53 1.86 8.35
CA THR A 97 4.00 1.87 6.98
C THR A 97 4.53 3.07 6.20
N SER A 98 4.48 4.27 6.81
CA SER A 98 4.96 5.50 6.20
C SER A 98 6.44 5.42 5.82
N GLN A 99 7.27 4.90 6.73
CA GLN A 99 8.70 4.71 6.52
C GLN A 99 9.00 3.67 5.44
N LEU A 100 8.29 2.53 5.48
CA LEU A 100 8.44 1.45 4.51
C LEU A 100 8.08 1.91 3.09
N VAL A 101 6.93 2.57 2.93
CA VAL A 101 6.47 3.10 1.63
C VAL A 101 7.41 4.20 1.13
N LYS A 102 7.92 5.08 2.00
CA LYS A 102 8.91 6.10 1.61
C LYS A 102 10.20 5.48 1.07
N LYS A 103 10.71 4.43 1.73
CA LYS A 103 11.88 3.68 1.23
C LYS A 103 11.55 3.00 -0.11
N ALA A 104 10.41 2.33 -0.22
CA ALA A 104 10.00 1.64 -1.44
C ALA A 104 9.81 2.59 -2.62
N TYR A 105 9.23 3.77 -2.38
CA TYR A 105 9.12 4.85 -3.37
C TYR A 105 10.48 5.21 -3.97
N PHE A 106 11.53 5.36 -3.15
CA PHE A 106 12.88 5.62 -3.66
C PHE A 106 13.47 4.41 -4.40
N TYR A 107 13.48 3.23 -3.77
CA TYR A 107 14.14 2.03 -4.29
C TYR A 107 13.45 1.41 -5.50
N SER A 108 12.15 1.69 -5.71
CA SER A 108 11.43 1.27 -6.91
C SER A 108 12.09 1.80 -8.20
N GLY A 109 12.64 3.02 -8.14
CA GLY A 109 13.38 3.65 -9.24
C GLY A 109 14.87 3.25 -9.34
N VAL A 110 15.39 2.38 -8.47
CA VAL A 110 16.80 1.98 -8.47
C VAL A 110 16.98 0.70 -9.28
N GLY A 111 17.67 0.79 -10.43
CA GLY A 111 17.84 -0.34 -11.35
C GLY A 111 18.61 -1.55 -10.82
N LYS A 112 19.43 -1.37 -9.77
CA LYS A 112 20.18 -2.47 -9.11
C LYS A 112 19.37 -3.19 -8.03
N VAL A 113 18.18 -2.70 -7.68
CA VAL A 113 17.26 -3.42 -6.81
C VAL A 113 16.43 -4.34 -7.70
N HIS A 114 16.55 -5.65 -7.49
CA HIS A 114 15.83 -6.64 -8.30
C HIS A 114 14.58 -7.12 -7.56
N THR A 115 13.46 -7.13 -8.28
CA THR A 115 12.19 -7.74 -7.88
C THR A 115 11.68 -8.57 -9.06
N TYR A 116 10.86 -9.58 -8.80
CA TYR A 116 10.43 -10.55 -9.80
C TYR A 116 8.90 -10.57 -9.88
N GLU A 117 8.37 -10.75 -11.09
CA GLU A 117 6.96 -10.99 -11.38
C GLU A 117 6.89 -12.19 -12.32
N ASN A 118 6.23 -13.28 -11.91
CA ASN A 118 6.16 -14.53 -12.68
C ASN A 118 7.56 -14.98 -13.17
N ASP A 119 8.54 -15.03 -12.25
CA ASP A 119 9.95 -15.38 -12.51
C ASP A 119 10.73 -14.44 -13.44
N HIS A 120 10.12 -13.33 -13.89
CA HIS A 120 10.79 -12.31 -14.70
C HIS A 120 11.20 -11.09 -13.86
N VAL A 121 12.41 -10.58 -14.08
CA VAL A 121 12.90 -9.36 -13.42
C VAL A 121 12.04 -8.17 -13.82
N GLN A 122 11.49 -7.44 -12.84
CA GLN A 122 10.75 -6.21 -13.08
C GLN A 122 11.71 -5.05 -13.37
N HIS A 123 11.38 -4.24 -14.38
CA HIS A 123 12.10 -2.99 -14.65
C HIS A 123 11.88 -1.98 -13.51
N SER A 124 12.90 -1.16 -13.24
CA SER A 124 12.77 -0.03 -12.32
C SER A 124 11.69 0.94 -12.80
N TYR A 125 10.93 1.47 -11.85
CA TYR A 125 9.87 2.44 -12.10
C TYR A 125 9.87 3.46 -10.97
N ARG A 126 9.80 4.76 -11.31
CA ARG A 126 9.76 5.85 -10.33
C ARG A 126 8.39 6.53 -10.42
N PRO A 127 7.56 6.44 -9.37
CA PRO A 127 6.34 7.23 -9.27
C PRO A 127 6.65 8.74 -9.25
N ASP A 128 5.71 9.56 -9.69
CA ASP A 128 5.89 11.01 -9.81
C ASP A 128 5.79 11.72 -8.44
N ALA A 129 4.96 11.20 -7.54
CA ALA A 129 4.71 11.81 -6.23
C ALA A 129 4.37 10.79 -5.13
N LEU A 130 4.73 11.16 -3.91
CA LEU A 130 4.31 10.52 -2.66
C LEU A 130 3.63 11.55 -1.76
N TYR A 131 2.36 11.32 -1.45
CA TYR A 131 1.59 12.13 -0.50
C TYR A 131 1.30 11.35 0.78
N TYR A 132 0.99 12.07 1.84
CA TYR A 132 0.65 11.50 3.12
C TYR A 132 -0.76 11.90 3.55
N TYR A 133 -1.52 10.96 4.11
CA TYR A 133 -2.85 11.22 4.65
C TYR A 133 -2.89 10.93 6.16
N MET A 134 -3.70 11.68 6.89
CA MET A 134 -3.92 11.46 8.32
C MET A 134 -5.04 10.45 8.56
N GLN A 135 -4.87 9.64 9.61
CA GLN A 135 -5.87 8.73 10.12
C GLN A 135 -6.07 9.10 11.60
N THR A 136 -7.11 9.90 11.89
CA THR A 136 -7.41 10.38 13.25
C THR A 136 -7.85 9.24 14.15
#